data_AF-A0A6V6ZI77-F1
#
_entry.id   AF-A0A6V6ZI77-F1
#
_cell.length_a   1.000
_cell.length_b   1.000
_cell.length_c   1.000
_cell.angle_alpha   90.00
_cell.angle_beta   90.00
_cell.angle_gamma   90.00
#
_symmetry.space_group_name_H-M   'P 1'
#
loop_
_entity.id
_entity.type
_entity.pdbx_description
1 polymer ?
#
loop_
_entity_poly.entity_id
_entity_poly.type
_entity_poly.pdbx_seq_one_letter_code
_entity_poly.pdbx_strand_id
1 'polypeptide(L)'
;MTENTFTPTTDQSTAFREALGCFGTGVTVVTTNTAQGPRAITVNSFSSVSLDPPLVLWCLAKDSNRYDAFKDCRHYSIHVMAEEQQEQAVKFARNGEDFSHADWVSDHIGRPQLENCLARFDCHLHACHEAGDHLILVGQVEKVMYRTGKGLIFKRGQFGGFADLL
;
A
#
# COMPACT_ATOMS: atom_id res chain seq x y z
N MET A 1 3.51 -32.97 -5.66
CA MET A 1 3.23 -31.57 -6.08
C MET A 1 3.85 -31.41 -7.45
N THR A 2 3.11 -30.85 -8.42
CA THR A 2 3.62 -30.61 -9.78
C THR A 2 4.20 -29.20 -9.89
N GLU A 3 5.41 -29.10 -10.43
CA GLU A 3 6.03 -27.83 -10.78
C GLU A 3 5.53 -27.39 -12.16
N ASN A 4 5.08 -26.15 -12.28
CA ASN A 4 4.63 -25.57 -13.54
C ASN A 4 5.61 -24.49 -13.97
N THR A 5 6.16 -24.59 -15.19
CA THR A 5 7.04 -23.58 -15.78
C THR A 5 6.40 -23.04 -17.05
N PHE A 6 6.38 -21.72 -17.22
CA PHE A 6 5.87 -21.05 -18.42
C PHE A 6 6.58 -19.71 -18.62
N THR A 7 6.59 -19.22 -19.87
CA THR A 7 7.02 -17.85 -20.19
C THR A 7 5.81 -16.93 -20.07
N PRO A 8 5.88 -15.81 -19.32
CA PRO A 8 4.74 -14.90 -19.18
C PRO A 8 4.46 -14.15 -20.49
N THR A 9 3.30 -14.44 -21.09
CA THR A 9 2.69 -13.64 -22.16
C THR A 9 1.26 -13.25 -21.76
N THR A 10 0.56 -12.45 -22.58
CA THR A 10 -0.82 -12.01 -22.30
C THR A 10 -1.78 -13.18 -22.05
N ASP A 11 -1.59 -14.29 -22.78
CA ASP A 11 -2.42 -15.50 -22.67
C ASP A 11 -2.19 -16.26 -21.35
N GLN A 12 -1.06 -16.04 -20.66
CA GLN A 12 -0.78 -16.60 -19.33
C GLN A 12 -0.91 -15.57 -18.20
N SER A 13 -1.59 -14.44 -18.42
CA SER A 13 -1.73 -13.37 -17.41
C SER A 13 -2.32 -13.85 -16.07
N THR A 14 -3.31 -14.76 -16.10
CA THR A 14 -3.86 -15.38 -14.89
C THR A 14 -2.81 -16.22 -14.14
N ALA A 15 -2.10 -17.10 -14.84
CA ALA A 15 -1.06 -17.94 -14.23
C ALA A 15 0.10 -17.10 -13.67
N PHE A 16 0.47 -16.01 -14.35
CA PHE A 16 1.47 -15.06 -13.87
C PHE A 16 1.01 -14.35 -12.59
N ARG A 17 -0.24 -13.88 -12.54
CA ARG A 17 -0.83 -13.27 -11.34
C ARG A 17 -0.90 -14.25 -10.16
N GLU A 18 -1.25 -15.50 -10.42
CA GLU A 18 -1.26 -16.56 -9.40
C GLU A 18 0.14 -16.86 -8.87
N ALA A 19 1.15 -16.90 -9.75
CA ALA A 19 2.55 -17.07 -9.36
C ALA A 19 3.05 -15.91 -8.50
N LEU A 20 2.75 -14.66 -8.85
CA LEU A 20 3.05 -13.47 -8.04
C LEU A 20 2.39 -13.55 -6.66
N GLY A 21 1.13 -14.02 -6.60
CA GLY A 21 0.38 -14.20 -5.36
C GLY A 21 0.96 -15.24 -4.39
N CYS A 22 1.94 -16.05 -4.81
CA CYS A 22 2.67 -16.95 -3.91
C CYS A 22 3.53 -16.17 -2.89
N PHE A 23 3.98 -14.96 -3.23
CA PHE A 23 4.66 -14.07 -2.29
C PHE A 23 3.61 -13.43 -1.36
N GLY A 24 3.61 -13.85 -0.08
CA GLY A 24 2.75 -13.28 0.93
C GLY A 24 3.24 -11.89 1.33
N THR A 25 2.31 -10.94 1.44
CA THR A 25 2.61 -9.53 1.69
C THR A 25 1.81 -9.02 2.87
N GLY A 26 2.35 -8.04 3.59
CA GLY A 26 1.51 -7.18 4.42
C GLY A 26 0.59 -6.33 3.54
N VAL A 27 -0.49 -5.83 4.13
CA VAL A 27 -1.40 -4.89 3.46
C VAL A 27 -1.11 -3.48 3.95
N THR A 28 -1.05 -2.53 3.01
CA THR A 28 -0.90 -1.11 3.34
C THR A 28 -2.00 -0.27 2.73
N VAL A 29 -2.31 0.86 3.36
CA VAL A 29 -3.12 1.93 2.76
C VAL A 29 -2.26 3.17 2.64
N VAL A 30 -2.12 3.68 1.43
CA VAL A 30 -1.45 4.95 1.15
C VAL A 30 -2.48 6.05 1.06
N THR A 31 -2.25 7.16 1.74
CA THR A 31 -3.14 8.33 1.73
C THR A 31 -2.41 9.57 1.27
N THR A 32 -3.14 10.47 0.63
CA THR A 32 -2.69 11.81 0.25
C THR A 32 -3.88 12.76 0.31
N ASN A 33 -3.63 14.07 0.31
CA ASN A 33 -4.69 15.07 0.19
C ASN A 33 -4.64 15.73 -1.18
N THR A 34 -5.82 15.95 -1.78
CA THR A 34 -5.97 16.70 -3.04
C THR A 34 -6.83 17.94 -2.82
N ALA A 35 -7.01 18.76 -3.86
CA ALA A 35 -7.93 19.89 -3.81
C ALA A 35 -9.40 19.48 -3.58
N GLN A 36 -9.75 18.22 -3.86
CA GLN A 36 -11.08 17.64 -3.67
C GLN A 36 -11.21 16.86 -2.36
N GLY A 37 -10.18 16.92 -1.49
CA GLY A 37 -10.14 16.26 -0.20
C GLY A 37 -9.23 15.03 -0.17
N PRO A 38 -9.34 14.21 0.91
CA PRO A 38 -8.44 13.10 1.12
C PRO A 38 -8.66 11.99 0.09
N ARG A 39 -7.58 11.29 -0.25
CA ARG A 39 -7.56 10.14 -1.16
C ARG A 39 -6.76 9.00 -0.54
N ALA A 40 -7.25 7.79 -0.72
CA ALA A 40 -6.63 6.56 -0.23
C ALA A 40 -6.52 5.51 -1.33
N ILE A 41 -5.50 4.67 -1.23
CA ILE A 41 -5.31 3.48 -2.07
C ILE A 41 -4.74 2.34 -1.23
N THR A 42 -5.40 1.19 -1.28
CA THR A 42 -4.87 -0.03 -0.66
C THR A 42 -3.87 -0.68 -1.61
N VAL A 43 -2.65 -0.94 -1.13
CA VAL A 43 -1.58 -1.56 -1.90
C VAL A 43 -0.85 -2.61 -1.08
N ASN A 44 -0.33 -3.62 -1.76
CA ASN A 44 0.53 -4.64 -1.17
C ASN A 44 1.90 -4.73 -1.88
N SER A 45 2.23 -3.73 -2.70
CA SER A 45 3.50 -3.56 -3.41
C SER A 45 4.56 -2.79 -2.60
N PHE A 46 4.28 -2.52 -1.33
CA PHE A 46 5.18 -1.79 -0.43
C PHE A 46 6.49 -2.57 -0.18
N SER A 47 7.62 -1.85 -0.13
CA SER A 47 8.89 -2.39 0.33
C SER A 47 9.74 -1.32 1.02
N SER A 48 10.54 -1.76 2.01
CA SER A 48 11.64 -0.96 2.55
C SER A 48 12.80 -0.96 1.54
N VAL A 49 13.49 0.18 1.41
CA VAL A 49 14.55 0.37 0.40
C VAL A 49 15.89 0.73 1.03
N SER A 50 15.91 1.75 1.90
CA SER A 50 17.14 2.28 2.48
C SER A 50 16.92 2.73 3.91
N LEU A 51 17.95 2.58 4.75
CA LEU A 51 17.96 3.11 6.12
C LEU A 51 18.53 4.54 6.19
N ASP A 52 19.52 4.86 5.36
CA ASP A 52 20.14 6.19 5.29
C ASP A 52 20.46 6.60 3.83
N PRO A 53 19.72 7.56 3.24
CA PRO A 53 18.51 8.19 3.78
C PRO A 53 17.38 7.15 3.96
N PRO A 54 16.38 7.40 4.83
CA PRO A 54 15.31 6.45 5.09
C PRO A 54 14.31 6.44 3.91
N LEU A 55 14.38 5.41 3.07
CA LEU A 55 13.56 5.29 1.86
C LEU A 55 12.68 4.05 1.89
N VAL A 56 11.46 4.22 1.38
CA VAL A 56 10.49 3.14 1.11
C VAL A 56 9.95 3.31 -0.31
N LEU A 57 9.36 2.25 -0.86
CA LEU A 57 8.68 2.32 -2.15
C LEU A 57 7.31 1.64 -2.14
N TRP A 58 6.49 1.99 -3.12
CA TRP A 58 5.27 1.28 -3.49
C TRP A 58 4.95 1.54 -4.96
N CYS A 59 4.07 0.72 -5.56
CA CYS A 59 3.73 0.81 -6.97
C CYS A 59 2.28 1.28 -7.19
N LEU A 60 2.10 2.28 -8.05
CA LEU A 60 0.81 2.84 -8.45
C LEU A 60 0.43 2.35 -9.86
N ALA A 61 -0.70 1.66 -9.98
CA ALA A 61 -1.22 1.24 -11.28
C ALA A 61 -1.66 2.45 -12.12
N LYS A 62 -1.30 2.48 -13.40
CA LYS A 62 -1.63 3.59 -14.32
C LYS A 62 -3.10 3.65 -14.70
N ASP A 63 -3.80 2.52 -14.63
CA ASP A 63 -5.25 2.42 -14.89
C ASP A 63 -6.10 2.66 -13.63
N SER A 64 -5.46 2.94 -12.49
CA SER A 64 -6.17 3.24 -11.25
C SER A 64 -6.98 4.52 -11.39
N ASN A 65 -8.24 4.50 -10.96
CA ASN A 65 -9.06 5.71 -10.81
C ASN A 65 -8.47 6.71 -9.79
N ARG A 66 -7.44 6.33 -9.03
CA ARG A 66 -6.70 7.18 -8.08
C ARG A 66 -5.37 7.67 -8.65
N TYR A 67 -5.04 7.35 -9.91
CA TYR A 67 -3.74 7.65 -10.52
C TYR A 67 -3.38 9.14 -10.40
N ASP A 68 -4.28 10.03 -10.78
CA ASP A 68 -4.05 11.48 -10.73
C ASP A 68 -3.86 12.02 -9.31
N ALA A 69 -4.40 11.36 -8.29
CA ALA A 69 -4.23 11.77 -6.90
C ALA A 69 -2.80 11.50 -6.40
N PHE A 70 -2.13 10.47 -6.92
CA PHE A 70 -0.85 9.99 -6.40
C PHE A 70 0.35 10.22 -7.32
N LYS A 71 0.17 10.22 -8.66
CA LYS A 71 1.29 10.30 -9.62
C LYS A 71 2.22 11.49 -9.40
N ASP A 72 1.65 12.63 -8.97
CA ASP A 72 2.36 13.89 -8.72
C ASP A 72 2.25 14.32 -7.23
N CYS A 73 1.85 13.42 -6.33
CA CYS A 73 1.70 13.79 -4.93
C CYS A 73 3.07 14.12 -4.32
N ARG A 74 3.18 15.27 -3.64
CA ARG A 74 4.43 15.66 -2.96
C ARG A 74 4.59 14.99 -1.62
N HIS A 75 3.48 14.77 -0.92
CA HIS A 75 3.45 14.23 0.43
C HIS A 75 2.35 13.18 0.53
N TYR A 76 2.63 12.08 1.22
CA TYR A 76 1.69 10.99 1.44
C TYR A 76 2.05 10.24 2.72
N SER A 77 1.12 9.43 3.23
CA SER A 77 1.35 8.57 4.39
C SER A 77 1.05 7.11 4.03
N ILE A 78 1.98 6.20 4.33
CA ILE A 78 1.79 4.75 4.16
C ILE A 78 1.42 4.14 5.50
N HIS A 79 0.30 3.43 5.58
CA HIS A 79 -0.20 2.79 6.80
C HIS A 79 -0.11 1.27 6.67
N VAL A 80 0.66 0.61 7.52
CA VAL A 80 0.71 -0.87 7.61
C VAL A 80 -0.48 -1.33 8.44
N MET A 81 -1.40 -2.07 7.80
CA MET A 81 -2.70 -2.38 8.38
C MET A 81 -2.61 -3.51 9.42
N ALA A 82 -3.31 -3.34 10.53
CA ALA A 82 -3.50 -4.41 11.52
C ALA A 82 -4.54 -5.43 11.03
N GLU A 83 -4.52 -6.65 11.57
CA GLU A 83 -5.41 -7.75 11.19
C GLU A 83 -6.89 -7.34 11.34
N GLU A 84 -7.24 -6.63 12.41
CA GLU A 84 -8.59 -6.12 12.67
C GLU A 84 -9.05 -5.05 11.65
N GLN A 85 -8.14 -4.48 10.86
CA GLN A 85 -8.44 -3.45 9.86
C GLN A 85 -8.68 -4.01 8.45
N GLN A 86 -8.93 -5.31 8.31
CA GLN A 86 -9.26 -5.93 7.02
C GLN A 86 -10.40 -5.22 6.30
N GLU A 87 -11.49 -4.93 6.99
CA GLU A 87 -12.65 -4.28 6.36
C GLU A 87 -12.30 -2.87 5.84
N GLN A 88 -11.55 -2.09 6.61
CA GLN A 88 -11.08 -0.76 6.23
C GLN A 88 -10.18 -0.83 4.99
N ALA A 89 -9.22 -1.76 4.95
CA ALA A 89 -8.36 -1.95 3.78
C ALA A 89 -9.16 -2.35 2.52
N VAL A 90 -10.19 -3.20 2.65
CA VAL A 90 -11.07 -3.57 1.54
C VAL A 90 -11.91 -2.39 1.06
N LYS A 91 -12.44 -1.57 1.97
CA LYS A 91 -13.22 -0.38 1.62
C LYS A 91 -12.37 0.63 0.85
N PHE A 92 -11.15 0.93 1.31
CA PHE A 92 -10.24 1.83 0.58
C PHE A 92 -9.77 1.26 -0.77
N ALA A 93 -9.70 -0.06 -0.93
CA ALA A 93 -9.44 -0.70 -2.22
C ALA A 93 -10.60 -0.48 -3.21
N ARG A 94 -11.85 -0.48 -2.73
CA ARG A 94 -13.06 -0.27 -3.54
C ARG A 94 -13.33 1.20 -3.82
N ASN A 95 -13.35 2.03 -2.78
CA ASN A 95 -13.59 3.46 -2.86
C ASN A 95 -12.55 4.21 -2.03
N GLY A 96 -11.60 4.86 -2.71
CA GLY A 96 -10.52 5.62 -2.08
C GLY A 96 -10.90 7.02 -1.63
N GLU A 97 -12.14 7.45 -1.82
CA GLU A 97 -12.61 8.81 -1.48
C GLU A 97 -13.49 8.83 -0.22
N ASP A 98 -14.07 7.68 0.13
CA ASP A 98 -14.90 7.54 1.32
C ASP A 98 -14.02 7.32 2.55
N PHE A 99 -13.85 8.35 3.37
CA PHE A 99 -13.16 8.27 4.66
C PHE A 99 -14.14 8.15 5.84
N SER A 100 -15.45 8.06 5.60
CA SER A 100 -16.47 8.03 6.67
C SER A 100 -16.44 6.75 7.52
N HIS A 101 -15.76 5.71 7.03
CA HIS A 101 -15.65 4.40 7.67
C HIS A 101 -14.34 4.19 8.44
N ALA A 102 -13.51 5.23 8.58
CA ALA A 102 -12.22 5.14 9.26
C ALA A 102 -12.03 6.34 10.20
N ASP A 103 -11.37 6.10 11.33
CA ASP A 103 -10.86 7.17 12.18
C ASP A 103 -9.55 7.69 11.59
N TRP A 104 -9.48 9.01 11.40
CA TRP A 104 -8.30 9.66 10.83
C TRP A 104 -8.18 11.10 11.28
N VAL A 105 -6.94 11.59 11.27
CA VAL A 105 -6.59 12.98 11.54
C VAL A 105 -5.79 13.55 10.39
N SER A 106 -5.74 14.87 10.28
CA SER A 106 -4.84 15.54 9.33
C SER A 106 -3.61 16.04 10.07
N ASP A 107 -2.43 15.83 9.49
CA ASP A 107 -1.20 16.40 10.07
C ASP A 107 -1.07 17.89 9.76
N HIS A 108 0.01 18.52 10.26
CA HIS A 108 0.26 19.96 10.09
C HIS A 108 0.37 20.45 8.64
N ILE A 109 0.59 19.56 7.66
CA ILE A 109 0.64 19.90 6.23
C ILE A 109 -0.56 19.32 5.45
N GLY A 110 -1.53 18.75 6.14
CA GLY A 110 -2.77 18.25 5.55
C GLY A 110 -2.75 16.78 5.14
N ARG A 111 -1.71 15.99 5.47
CA ARG A 111 -1.69 14.55 5.14
C ARG A 111 -2.75 13.80 5.96
N PRO A 112 -3.64 13.01 5.33
CA PRO A 112 -4.60 12.19 6.07
C PRO A 112 -3.87 11.02 6.74
N GLN A 113 -4.04 10.86 8.05
CA GLN A 113 -3.37 9.85 8.86
C GLN A 113 -4.41 8.94 9.52
N LEU A 114 -4.45 7.68 9.09
CA LEU A 114 -5.36 6.67 9.62
C LEU A 114 -4.90 6.24 11.02
N GLU A 115 -5.85 6.13 11.93
CA GLU A 115 -5.58 5.63 13.28
C GLU A 115 -5.48 4.09 13.31
N ASN A 116 -4.95 3.57 14.42
CA ASN A 116 -4.90 2.14 14.73
C ASN A 116 -4.11 1.25 13.75
N CYS A 117 -3.42 1.81 12.75
CA CYS A 117 -2.44 1.03 11.96
C CYS A 117 -1.26 0.55 12.83
N LEU A 118 -0.56 -0.49 12.39
CA LEU A 118 0.63 -1.00 13.09
C LEU A 118 1.83 -0.11 12.91
N ALA A 119 1.98 0.47 11.73
CA ALA A 119 3.00 1.45 11.45
C ALA A 119 2.48 2.48 10.45
N ARG A 120 2.96 3.72 10.58
CA ARG A 120 2.73 4.78 9.62
C ARG A 120 4.05 5.43 9.24
N PHE A 121 4.26 5.60 7.94
CA PHE A 121 5.39 6.31 7.36
C PHE A 121 4.89 7.57 6.65
N ASP A 122 5.13 8.72 7.25
CA ASP A 122 4.82 10.01 6.66
C ASP A 122 5.99 10.39 5.73
N CYS A 123 5.72 10.49 4.43
CA CYS A 123 6.74 10.60 3.39
C CYS A 123 6.58 11.90 2.59
N HIS A 124 7.70 12.34 1.99
CA HIS A 124 7.66 13.13 0.76
C HIS A 124 8.11 12.26 -0.43
N LEU A 125 7.62 12.57 -1.62
CA LEU A 125 8.03 11.89 -2.85
C LEU A 125 9.48 12.24 -3.17
N HIS A 126 10.34 11.21 -3.17
CA HIS A 126 11.76 11.32 -3.45
C HIS A 126 12.06 11.07 -4.93
N ALA A 127 11.45 10.04 -5.52
CA ALA A 127 11.60 9.73 -6.94
C ALA A 127 10.36 8.99 -7.48
N CYS A 128 10.15 9.08 -8.79
CA CYS A 128 9.09 8.36 -9.50
C CYS A 128 9.68 7.76 -10.79
N HIS A 129 9.41 6.48 -11.03
CA HIS A 129 9.95 5.73 -12.16
C HIS A 129 8.88 4.95 -12.91
N GLU A 130 8.98 4.95 -14.24
CA GLU A 130 8.15 4.13 -15.12
C GLU A 130 8.49 2.64 -14.98
N ALA A 131 7.48 1.79 -14.77
CA ALA A 131 7.66 0.35 -14.60
C ALA A 131 6.50 -0.43 -15.26
N GLY A 132 6.42 -0.37 -16.59
CA GLY A 132 5.38 -1.05 -17.35
C GLY A 132 4.01 -0.41 -17.16
N ASP A 133 3.05 -1.16 -16.62
CA ASP A 133 1.69 -0.71 -16.31
C ASP A 133 1.57 0.01 -14.94
N HIS A 134 2.69 0.12 -14.21
CA HIS A 134 2.77 0.83 -12.94
C HIS A 134 3.83 1.95 -12.96
N LEU A 135 3.71 2.86 -12.00
CA LEU A 135 4.79 3.73 -11.54
C LEU A 135 5.37 3.19 -10.24
N ILE A 136 6.68 3.24 -10.06
CA ILE A 136 7.36 3.03 -8.78
C ILE A 136 7.51 4.39 -8.12
N LEU A 137 6.87 4.59 -6.97
CA LEU A 137 7.01 5.78 -6.16
C LEU A 137 7.96 5.47 -5.00
N VAL A 138 9.08 6.20 -4.94
CA VAL A 138 10.04 6.14 -3.84
C VAL A 138 9.78 7.32 -2.93
N GLY A 139 9.52 7.05 -1.66
CA GLY A 139 9.28 8.05 -0.62
C GLY A 139 10.43 8.11 0.35
N GLN A 140 10.86 9.32 0.68
CA GLN A 140 11.74 9.54 1.82
C GLN A 140 10.89 9.78 3.06
N VAL A 141 11.17 9.00 4.10
CA VAL A 141 10.41 8.99 5.34
C VAL A 141 10.83 10.18 6.21
N GLU A 142 9.86 10.98 6.62
CA GLU A 142 10.07 12.17 7.46
C GLU A 142 9.66 11.92 8.91
N LYS A 143 8.65 11.07 9.13
CA LYS A 143 8.15 10.71 10.45
C LYS A 143 7.60 9.29 10.46
N VAL A 144 7.79 8.61 11.58
CA VAL A 144 7.32 7.24 11.81
C VAL A 144 6.47 7.17 13.07
N MET A 145 5.40 6.41 13.02
CA MET A 145 4.66 5.90 14.18
C MET A 145 4.62 4.37 14.07
N TYR A 146 4.76 3.66 15.18
CA TYR A 146 4.53 2.21 15.20
C TYR A 146 3.96 1.75 16.54
N ARG A 147 3.26 0.61 16.51
CA ARG A 147 2.76 -0.12 17.67
C ARG A 147 2.89 -1.63 17.45
N THR A 148 2.79 -2.40 18.53
CA THR A 148 2.70 -3.86 18.47
C THR A 148 1.30 -4.31 18.08
N GLY A 149 1.19 -5.46 17.41
CA GLY A 149 -0.10 -6.08 17.04
C GLY A 149 0.09 -7.09 15.92
N LYS A 150 -1.00 -7.79 15.53
CA LYS A 150 -0.98 -8.72 14.40
C LYS A 150 -1.22 -7.97 13.09
N GLY A 151 -0.36 -8.20 12.11
CA GLY A 151 -0.46 -7.56 10.80
C GLY A 151 -1.42 -8.29 9.87
N LEU A 152 -2.17 -7.52 9.08
CA LEU A 152 -3.00 -8.07 8.01
C LEU A 152 -2.11 -8.59 6.87
N ILE A 153 -2.29 -9.86 6.52
CA ILE A 153 -1.55 -10.53 5.45
C ILE A 153 -2.46 -10.78 4.26
N PHE A 154 -1.91 -10.62 3.06
CA PHE A 154 -2.53 -10.97 1.80
C PHE A 154 -1.65 -11.94 1.02
N LYS A 155 -2.21 -13.09 0.66
CA LYS A 155 -1.53 -14.14 -0.11
C LYS A 155 -2.55 -14.88 -0.96
N ARG A 156 -2.24 -15.11 -2.23
CA ARG A 156 -3.11 -15.85 -3.19
C ARG A 156 -4.58 -15.39 -3.19
N GLY A 157 -4.83 -14.08 -3.14
CA GLY A 157 -6.19 -13.54 -3.17
C GLY A 157 -6.95 -13.66 -1.84
N GLN A 158 -6.30 -14.10 -0.77
CA GLN A 158 -6.91 -14.33 0.53
C GLN A 158 -6.25 -13.44 1.60
N PHE A 159 -7.07 -12.94 2.52
CA PHE A 159 -6.61 -12.29 3.73
C PHE A 159 -6.35 -13.32 4.83
N GLY A 160 -5.42 -13.01 5.73
CA GLY A 160 -5.13 -13.79 6.93
C GLY A 160 -4.27 -13.00 7.91
N GLY A 161 -3.78 -13.69 8.95
CA GLY A 161 -2.91 -13.13 9.98
C GLY A 161 -1.66 -13.97 10.19
N PHE A 162 -0.85 -13.57 11.16
CA PHE A 162 0.30 -14.35 11.62
C PHE A 162 -0.12 -15.36 12.69
N ALA A 163 0.48 -16.54 12.65
CA ALA A 163 0.45 -17.45 13.79
C ALA A 163 1.24 -16.82 14.96
N ASP A 164 0.77 -17.02 16.18
CA ASP A 164 1.52 -16.64 17.37
C ASP A 164 2.82 -17.45 17.44
N LEU A 165 3.89 -16.84 17.95
CA LEU A 165 5.10 -17.57 18.30
C LEU A 165 4.74 -18.57 19.41
N LEU A 166 5.06 -19.85 19.16
CA LEU A 166 4.98 -20.91 20.17
C LEU A 166 5.89 -20.62 21.37
#